data_AF-A0AAD7WKF9-F1
#
_entry.id   AF-A0AAD7WKF9-F1
#
_cell.length_a   1.000
_cell.length_b   1.000
_cell.length_c   1.000
_cell.angle_alpha   90.00
_cell.angle_beta   90.00
_cell.angle_gamma   90.00
#
_symmetry.space_group_name_H-M   'P 1'
#
loop_
_entity.id
_entity.type
_entity.pdbx_description
1 polymer ?
#
loop_
_entity_poly.entity_id
_entity_poly.type
_entity_poly.pdbx_seq_one_letter_code
_entity_poly.pdbx_strand_id
1 'polypeptide(L)'
;MALWRGVYMLMVIIILVKASYSQLNVCGTPPLNTRIVGGQDAPEGYWPWQASLHRDGDHFCGGSLITEEWVMSAAHCFFSTNVAPWTIYLGRQSQQGSNPHEVSIGVIQIIIHPDYDSFSSDSDIALLRLASPVNFTDYIRPICLAASNSSFHKGTDSWITGWGDINEGVPLPFPQTLQEVEVPVVGNKECNCLYGVGSITNNMICAGLSTGGKDSCQGDSGGPMVSKQNSVWVQSGIVSFGIGCAQPEFPGVYTRVSRYETWINSQINTNQPGFVTFSSSGTDSDNSITCFGFSTPTQPPTPEPVVCGSAFLNTRLGGNSGLAEDGVWPWQASLHKDGAHVCGGTLITEEFIISAAECFSRTHLNASEWTVFLGRLKQNGSNPFEVSVDVSNITLSNLTGPNIAVLQLARKADLTNYIQPVCLDLDSGNIGTGTQSWVTGWGKGQGGVEQGLQERNTIVTDCGNISSIDNICTEALEIQQGDAGGPLVFKQGISWFQTGVITVDDDRNSTLGNVSMARASNIQIFTRISHFEDFLRETVGSFPPPATTTFTTATMATTTMVISGAPYPLSLSILLSFSPHLFSLFLLTDLIY
;
A
#
# COMPACT_ATOMS: atom_id res chain seq x y z
N MET A 1 26.50 32.52 -54.67
CA MET A 1 26.64 31.30 -53.84
C MET A 1 26.94 31.58 -52.37
N ALA A 2 27.77 32.57 -52.00
CA ALA A 2 28.07 32.90 -50.61
C ALA A 2 26.88 33.43 -49.78
N LEU A 3 26.03 34.28 -50.38
CA LEU A 3 24.80 34.81 -49.75
C LEU A 3 23.78 33.72 -49.39
N TRP A 4 23.67 32.68 -50.21
CA TRP A 4 22.70 31.60 -50.00
C TRP A 4 23.14 30.64 -48.87
N ARG A 5 24.45 30.43 -48.72
CA ARG A 5 25.03 29.71 -47.57
C ARG A 5 24.87 30.49 -46.26
N GLY A 6 24.95 31.81 -46.30
CA GLY A 6 24.71 32.68 -45.13
C GLY A 6 23.26 32.62 -44.64
N VAL A 7 22.28 32.67 -45.55
CA VAL A 7 20.85 32.56 -45.22
C VAL A 7 20.51 31.16 -44.71
N TYR A 8 21.09 30.10 -45.29
CA TYR A 8 20.88 28.73 -44.83
C TYR A 8 21.47 28.49 -43.44
N MET A 9 22.68 28.99 -43.17
CA MET A 9 23.27 28.96 -41.82
C MET A 9 22.45 29.76 -40.82
N LEU A 10 21.94 30.95 -41.19
CA LEU A 10 21.10 31.75 -40.30
C LEU A 10 19.76 31.06 -39.99
N MET A 11 19.12 30.43 -41.00
CA MET A 11 17.89 29.66 -40.78
C MET A 11 18.14 28.41 -39.94
N VAL A 12 19.24 27.68 -40.17
CA VAL A 12 19.61 26.52 -39.34
C VAL A 12 19.90 26.96 -37.90
N ILE A 13 20.58 28.09 -37.69
CA ILE A 13 20.81 28.66 -36.34
C ILE A 13 19.49 29.11 -35.70
N ILE A 14 18.57 29.75 -36.43
CA ILE A 14 17.25 30.14 -35.90
C ILE A 14 16.39 28.91 -35.58
N ILE A 15 16.47 27.83 -36.36
CA ILE A 15 15.79 26.56 -36.11
C ILE A 15 16.40 25.84 -34.90
N LEU A 16 17.73 25.85 -34.76
CA LEU A 16 18.44 25.30 -33.60
C LEU A 16 18.17 26.10 -32.31
N VAL A 17 18.08 27.43 -32.40
CA VAL A 17 17.77 28.29 -31.25
C VAL A 17 16.31 28.14 -30.80
N LYS A 18 15.36 27.91 -31.73
CA LYS A 18 13.97 27.57 -31.38
C LYS A 18 13.82 26.23 -30.64
N ALA A 19 14.73 25.28 -30.86
CA ALA A 19 14.66 23.95 -30.25
C ALA A 19 15.16 23.88 -28.79
N SER A 20 15.70 24.98 -28.24
CA SER A 20 16.31 25.01 -26.89
C SER A 20 15.69 26.02 -25.92
N TYR A 21 14.51 26.58 -26.21
CA TYR A 21 13.82 27.42 -25.24
C TYR A 21 13.08 26.55 -24.21
N SER A 22 13.57 26.55 -22.97
CA SER A 22 12.78 26.11 -21.81
C SER A 22 11.51 26.96 -21.71
N GLN A 23 10.37 26.35 -21.36
CA GLN A 23 9.07 27.04 -21.25
C GLN A 23 8.93 27.91 -19.99
N LEU A 24 10.05 28.36 -19.41
CA LEU A 24 10.11 29.12 -18.15
C LEU A 24 9.23 30.40 -18.14
N ASN A 25 8.97 31.00 -19.32
CA ASN A 25 8.19 32.23 -19.43
C ASN A 25 6.66 32.03 -19.34
N VAL A 26 6.17 30.78 -19.34
CA VAL A 26 4.72 30.48 -19.39
C VAL A 26 4.28 29.53 -18.26
N CYS A 27 5.18 28.70 -17.73
CA CYS A 27 4.81 27.73 -16.71
C CYS A 27 4.34 28.37 -15.39
N GLY A 28 3.48 27.67 -14.65
CA GLY A 28 3.13 28.02 -13.26
C GLY A 28 2.41 29.37 -13.10
N THR A 29 1.84 29.92 -14.19
CA THR A 29 1.15 31.22 -14.19
C THR A 29 -0.31 31.06 -14.63
N PRO A 30 -1.24 30.73 -13.71
CA PRO A 30 -2.65 30.59 -14.02
C PRO A 30 -3.32 31.97 -14.14
N PRO A 31 -3.80 32.40 -15.33
CA PRO A 31 -4.33 33.75 -15.53
C PRO A 31 -5.60 34.06 -14.75
N LEU A 32 -6.40 33.02 -14.47
CA LEU A 32 -7.73 33.16 -13.88
C LEU A 32 -7.73 33.00 -12.35
N ASN A 33 -6.62 32.57 -11.76
CA ASN A 33 -6.55 32.26 -10.33
C ASN A 33 -6.39 33.54 -9.48
N THR A 34 -7.47 33.97 -8.82
CA THR A 34 -7.52 35.20 -7.97
C THR A 34 -7.57 34.94 -6.44
N ARG A 35 -7.58 33.65 -6.05
CA ARG A 35 -7.56 33.00 -4.71
C ARG A 35 -8.15 33.69 -3.46
N ILE A 36 -9.12 33.00 -2.83
CA ILE A 36 -9.41 32.93 -1.37
C ILE A 36 -9.72 31.45 -0.98
N VAL A 37 -9.47 31.11 0.29
CA VAL A 37 -9.20 29.81 0.98
C VAL A 37 -10.40 28.85 1.17
N GLY A 38 -10.16 27.52 1.14
CA GLY A 38 -11.03 26.45 1.69
C GLY A 38 -11.25 25.28 0.73
N GLY A 39 -11.18 24.02 1.19
CA GLY A 39 -11.32 22.85 0.32
C GLY A 39 -12.74 22.71 -0.23
N GLN A 40 -12.90 22.88 -1.54
CA GLN A 40 -14.19 23.03 -2.23
C GLN A 40 -14.00 22.80 -3.74
N ASP A 41 -15.09 22.90 -4.50
CA ASP A 41 -15.05 22.94 -5.97
C ASP A 41 -14.03 23.98 -6.45
N ALA A 42 -13.03 23.52 -7.21
CA ALA A 42 -12.04 24.37 -7.84
C ALA A 42 -12.71 25.23 -8.92
N PRO A 43 -12.54 26.56 -8.92
CA PRO A 43 -13.08 27.39 -9.98
C PRO A 43 -12.46 27.05 -11.36
N GLU A 44 -13.27 27.18 -12.40
CA GLU A 44 -12.85 26.84 -13.76
C GLU A 44 -11.60 27.60 -14.21
N GLY A 45 -10.57 26.86 -14.66
CA GLY A 45 -9.30 27.42 -15.12
C GLY A 45 -8.32 27.86 -14.03
N TYR A 46 -8.60 27.63 -12.74
CA TYR A 46 -7.66 27.95 -11.66
C TYR A 46 -6.39 27.10 -11.68
N TRP A 47 -6.51 25.86 -12.18
CA TRP A 47 -5.44 24.86 -12.25
C TRP A 47 -5.25 24.37 -13.69
N PRO A 48 -4.79 25.24 -14.60
CA PRO A 48 -4.79 24.99 -16.05
C PRO A 48 -3.80 23.89 -16.50
N TRP A 49 -2.98 23.39 -15.58
CA TRP A 49 -2.10 22.24 -15.79
C TRP A 49 -2.75 20.91 -15.45
N GLN A 50 -3.88 20.89 -14.73
CA GLN A 50 -4.51 19.65 -14.32
C GLN A 50 -4.89 18.81 -15.56
N ALA A 51 -4.44 17.56 -15.55
CA ALA A 51 -4.80 16.57 -16.56
C ALA A 51 -5.69 15.48 -15.94
N SER A 52 -6.68 15.04 -16.71
CA SER A 52 -7.48 13.84 -16.41
C SER A 52 -7.03 12.73 -17.34
N LEU A 53 -6.44 11.67 -16.79
CA LEU A 53 -5.98 10.49 -17.54
C LEU A 53 -7.11 9.47 -17.54
N HIS A 54 -7.67 9.23 -18.72
CA HIS A 54 -8.70 8.21 -18.90
C HIS A 54 -8.09 6.95 -19.48
N ARG A 55 -8.51 5.81 -18.93
CA ARG A 55 -8.20 4.50 -19.44
C ARG A 55 -9.50 3.82 -19.87
N ASP A 56 -9.57 3.39 -21.13
CA ASP A 56 -10.75 2.72 -21.69
C ASP A 56 -12.05 3.54 -21.58
N GLY A 57 -11.92 4.88 -21.51
CA GLY A 57 -13.02 5.84 -21.45
C GLY A 57 -13.29 6.43 -20.06
N ASP A 58 -12.84 5.76 -18.99
CA ASP A 58 -13.10 6.15 -17.61
C ASP A 58 -11.91 6.90 -16.99
N HIS A 59 -12.20 7.90 -16.17
CA HIS A 59 -11.17 8.59 -15.37
C HIS A 59 -10.49 7.59 -14.45
N PHE A 60 -9.15 7.53 -14.51
CA PHE A 60 -8.36 6.58 -13.76
C PHE A 60 -7.32 7.24 -12.86
N CYS A 61 -6.61 8.24 -13.39
CA CYS A 61 -5.60 8.99 -12.65
C CYS A 61 -5.63 10.48 -13.00
N GLY A 62 -5.02 11.28 -12.15
CA GLY A 62 -4.62 12.65 -12.42
C GLY A 62 -3.27 12.73 -13.15
N GLY A 63 -2.93 13.96 -13.53
CA GLY A 63 -1.66 14.30 -14.13
C GLY A 63 -1.46 15.81 -14.18
N SER A 64 -0.32 16.22 -14.69
CA SER A 64 0.07 17.61 -14.83
C SER A 64 0.71 17.88 -16.18
N LEU A 65 0.21 18.87 -16.91
CA LEU A 65 0.86 19.37 -18.13
C LEU A 65 2.16 20.06 -17.74
N ILE A 66 3.29 19.60 -18.25
CA ILE A 66 4.62 20.15 -17.93
C ILE A 66 5.28 20.84 -19.14
N THR A 67 4.81 20.54 -20.34
CA THR A 67 5.13 21.23 -21.59
C THR A 67 3.93 21.16 -22.54
N GLU A 68 4.04 21.71 -23.76
CA GLU A 68 3.02 21.55 -24.80
C GLU A 68 2.83 20.10 -25.29
N GLU A 69 3.79 19.20 -25.07
CA GLU A 69 3.77 17.81 -25.55
C GLU A 69 3.85 16.75 -24.43
N TRP A 70 4.02 17.17 -23.18
CA TRP A 70 4.33 16.23 -22.09
C TRP A 70 3.45 16.45 -20.87
N VAL A 71 2.95 15.33 -20.34
CA VAL A 71 2.25 15.23 -19.06
C VAL A 71 3.07 14.38 -18.09
N MET A 72 3.14 14.81 -16.83
CA MET A 72 3.74 14.06 -15.73
C MET A 72 2.64 13.49 -14.83
N SER A 73 2.80 12.22 -14.43
CA SER A 73 1.88 11.49 -13.57
C SER A 73 2.66 10.49 -12.70
N ALA A 74 1.97 9.66 -11.92
CA ALA A 74 2.57 8.60 -11.11
C ALA A 74 2.84 7.35 -11.94
N ALA A 75 3.89 6.59 -11.60
CA ALA A 75 4.21 5.33 -12.26
C ALA A 75 3.16 4.24 -11.98
N HIS A 76 2.62 4.18 -10.76
CA HIS A 76 1.63 3.19 -10.37
C HIS A 76 0.32 3.25 -11.17
N CYS A 77 0.06 4.37 -11.86
CA CYS A 77 -1.06 4.50 -12.80
C CYS A 77 -0.92 3.58 -14.03
N PHE A 78 0.29 3.07 -14.31
CA PHE A 78 0.61 2.35 -15.55
C PHE A 78 1.10 0.92 -15.26
N PHE A 79 0.23 -0.07 -15.44
CA PHE A 79 0.61 -1.49 -15.39
C PHE A 79 1.41 -1.95 -16.62
N SER A 80 1.38 -1.18 -17.71
CA SER A 80 2.15 -1.43 -18.94
C SER A 80 2.36 -0.12 -19.71
N THR A 81 3.30 -0.12 -20.65
CA THR A 81 3.52 1.02 -21.56
C THR A 81 2.63 1.00 -22.80
N ASN A 82 1.54 0.23 -22.80
CA ASN A 82 0.56 0.25 -23.89
C ASN A 82 -0.19 1.57 -23.88
N VAL A 83 -0.07 2.34 -24.96
CA VAL A 83 -0.66 3.68 -25.09
C VAL A 83 -2.11 3.66 -25.61
N ALA A 84 -2.53 2.58 -26.26
CA ALA A 84 -3.84 2.49 -26.93
C ALA A 84 -5.06 2.78 -26.05
N PRO A 85 -5.13 2.37 -24.77
CA PRO A 85 -6.31 2.62 -23.95
C PRO A 85 -6.34 4.04 -23.36
N TRP A 86 -5.30 4.86 -23.55
CA TRP A 86 -5.13 6.13 -22.84
C TRP A 86 -5.60 7.34 -23.65
N THR A 87 -6.44 8.16 -23.02
CA THR A 87 -6.82 9.50 -23.51
C THR A 87 -6.60 10.52 -22.41
N ILE A 88 -5.92 11.62 -22.73
CA ILE A 88 -5.65 12.71 -21.80
C ILE A 88 -6.63 13.85 -22.08
N TYR A 89 -7.25 14.38 -21.04
CA TYR A 89 -8.09 15.56 -21.10
C TYR A 89 -7.43 16.72 -20.35
N LEU A 90 -7.34 17.88 -20.99
CA LEU A 90 -6.80 19.13 -20.45
C LEU A 90 -7.86 20.22 -20.55
N GLY A 91 -7.86 21.19 -19.63
CA GLY A 91 -8.89 22.25 -19.59
C GLY A 91 -10.28 21.73 -19.22
N ARG A 92 -10.35 20.54 -18.61
CA ARG A 92 -11.58 19.91 -18.12
C ARG A 92 -11.93 20.45 -16.74
N GLN A 93 -13.21 20.71 -16.50
CA GLN A 93 -13.73 21.15 -15.20
C GLN A 93 -14.46 20.02 -14.46
N SER A 94 -15.28 19.23 -15.16
CA SER A 94 -16.09 18.18 -14.56
C SER A 94 -16.01 16.86 -15.34
N GLN A 95 -16.11 15.72 -14.65
CA GLN A 95 -16.10 14.41 -15.32
C GLN A 95 -17.38 14.18 -16.14
N GLN A 96 -18.50 14.79 -15.74
CA GLN A 96 -19.75 14.77 -16.50
C GLN A 96 -20.18 16.17 -16.96
N GLY A 97 -20.95 16.22 -18.06
CA GLY A 97 -21.48 17.46 -18.60
C GLY A 97 -20.59 18.08 -19.70
N SER A 98 -20.84 19.36 -19.99
CA SER A 98 -20.14 20.10 -21.04
C SER A 98 -18.88 20.76 -20.49
N ASN A 99 -17.72 20.47 -21.10
CA ASN A 99 -16.45 21.15 -20.81
C ASN A 99 -16.02 21.97 -22.05
N PRO A 100 -16.37 23.26 -22.14
CA PRO A 100 -16.18 24.06 -23.37
C PRO A 100 -14.70 24.36 -23.69
N HIS A 101 -13.82 24.25 -22.70
CA HIS A 101 -12.39 24.52 -22.82
C HIS A 101 -11.53 23.25 -22.92
N GLU A 102 -12.17 22.09 -22.99
CA GLU A 102 -11.50 20.80 -22.99
C GLU A 102 -10.78 20.52 -24.32
N VAL A 103 -9.57 19.98 -24.19
CA VAL A 103 -8.86 19.32 -25.28
C VAL A 103 -8.64 17.85 -24.88
N SER A 104 -9.11 16.94 -25.73
CA SER A 104 -8.81 15.51 -25.62
C SER A 104 -7.70 15.13 -26.58
N ILE A 105 -6.76 14.31 -26.11
CA ILE A 105 -5.58 13.95 -26.87
C ILE A 105 -5.07 12.56 -26.51
N GLY A 106 -4.70 11.78 -27.52
CA GLY A 106 -4.10 10.46 -27.34
C GLY A 106 -2.65 10.54 -26.85
N VAL A 107 -2.13 9.39 -26.40
CA VAL A 107 -0.74 9.23 -25.95
C VAL A 107 0.05 8.44 -26.99
N ILE A 108 1.30 8.83 -27.27
CA ILE A 108 2.20 8.10 -28.18
C ILE A 108 3.37 7.45 -27.46
N GLN A 109 3.64 7.82 -26.21
CA GLN A 109 4.70 7.22 -25.40
C GLN A 109 4.37 7.34 -23.91
N ILE A 110 4.58 6.26 -23.16
CA ILE A 110 4.57 6.24 -21.70
C ILE A 110 5.97 5.82 -21.25
N ILE A 111 6.57 6.58 -20.35
CA ILE A 111 7.91 6.33 -19.79
C ILE A 111 7.76 6.23 -18.27
N ILE A 112 7.87 5.01 -17.75
CA ILE A 112 7.90 4.74 -16.30
C ILE A 112 9.34 4.92 -15.83
N HIS A 113 9.54 5.52 -14.65
CA HIS A 113 10.87 5.63 -14.07
C HIS A 113 11.49 4.23 -13.88
N PRO A 114 12.74 3.99 -14.32
CA PRO A 114 13.35 2.66 -14.27
C PRO A 114 13.54 2.11 -12.85
N ASP A 115 13.72 3.02 -11.89
CA ASP A 115 13.88 2.67 -10.47
C ASP A 115 12.54 2.65 -9.70
N TYR A 116 11.40 2.74 -10.39
CA TYR A 116 10.10 2.62 -9.75
C TYR A 116 9.96 1.25 -9.09
N ASP A 117 9.75 1.25 -7.77
CA ASP A 117 9.43 0.06 -7.00
C ASP A 117 7.96 0.12 -6.55
N SER A 118 7.15 -0.80 -7.07
CA SER A 118 5.74 -0.91 -6.70
C SER A 118 5.52 -1.38 -5.26
N PHE A 119 6.53 -1.92 -4.58
CA PHE A 119 6.41 -2.32 -3.18
C PHE A 119 6.57 -1.13 -2.23
N SER A 120 7.65 -0.37 -2.37
CA SER A 120 7.88 0.81 -1.53
C SER A 120 7.21 2.09 -2.05
N SER A 121 6.63 2.05 -3.25
CA SER A 121 6.18 3.24 -4.01
C SER A 121 7.30 4.27 -4.23
N ASP A 122 8.57 3.83 -4.17
CA ASP A 122 9.70 4.73 -4.40
C ASP A 122 9.89 4.94 -5.90
N SER A 123 10.34 6.13 -6.31
CA SER A 123 10.42 6.52 -7.72
C SER A 123 9.11 6.44 -8.50
N ASP A 124 7.99 6.71 -7.82
CA ASP A 124 6.65 6.68 -8.40
C ASP A 124 6.36 7.91 -9.31
N ILE A 125 6.97 7.91 -10.50
CA ILE A 125 6.84 8.96 -11.52
C ILE A 125 6.84 8.36 -12.93
N ALA A 126 5.98 8.91 -13.78
CA ALA A 126 5.93 8.60 -15.21
C ALA A 126 5.74 9.85 -16.06
N LEU A 127 6.23 9.78 -17.31
CA LEU A 127 6.06 10.80 -18.33
C LEU A 127 5.25 10.26 -19.50
N LEU A 128 4.30 11.05 -19.97
CA LEU A 128 3.43 10.75 -21.09
C LEU A 128 3.67 11.77 -22.19
N ARG A 129 4.01 11.28 -23.39
CA ARG A 129 4.10 12.13 -24.58
C ARG A 129 2.77 12.13 -25.31
N LEU A 130 2.22 13.32 -25.50
CA LEU A 130 0.97 13.56 -26.21
C LEU A 130 1.12 13.30 -27.72
N ALA A 131 0.06 12.87 -28.38
CA ALA A 131 0.06 12.59 -29.81
C ALA A 131 0.30 13.83 -30.69
N SER A 132 0.03 15.02 -30.16
CA SER A 132 0.34 16.31 -30.78
C SER A 132 0.55 17.39 -29.71
N PRO A 133 1.28 18.48 -30.01
CA PRO A 133 1.37 19.62 -29.11
C PRO A 133 0.00 20.24 -28.84
N VAL A 134 -0.25 20.70 -27.61
CA VAL A 134 -1.45 21.47 -27.25
C VAL A 134 -1.17 22.96 -27.29
N ASN A 135 -2.18 23.75 -27.65
CA ASN A 135 -2.10 25.20 -27.59
C ASN A 135 -2.36 25.68 -26.16
N PHE A 136 -1.49 26.56 -25.67
CA PHE A 136 -1.74 27.21 -24.38
C PHE A 136 -2.86 28.23 -24.49
N THR A 137 -3.76 28.17 -23.51
CA THR A 137 -4.91 29.06 -23.35
C THR A 137 -4.96 29.59 -21.93
N ASP A 138 -6.05 30.22 -21.51
CA ASP A 138 -6.25 30.59 -20.11
C ASP A 138 -6.65 29.38 -19.24
N TYR A 139 -7.04 28.26 -19.86
CA TYR A 139 -7.50 27.02 -19.22
C TYR A 139 -6.52 25.84 -19.39
N ILE A 140 -5.54 25.97 -20.28
CA ILE A 140 -4.52 24.94 -20.57
C ILE A 140 -3.15 25.60 -20.54
N ARG A 141 -2.36 25.34 -19.50
CA ARG A 141 -0.99 25.87 -19.34
C ARG A 141 -0.11 24.90 -18.56
N PRO A 142 1.20 24.89 -18.79
CA PRO A 142 2.09 24.01 -18.07
C PRO A 142 2.33 24.50 -16.63
N ILE A 143 2.61 23.59 -15.71
CA ILE A 143 3.12 23.90 -14.36
C ILE A 143 4.65 24.00 -14.38
N CYS A 144 5.25 24.85 -13.53
CA CYS A 144 6.69 24.80 -13.34
C CYS A 144 7.06 23.65 -12.41
N LEU A 145 8.19 22.99 -12.65
CA LEU A 145 8.68 21.89 -11.83
C LEU A 145 9.66 22.39 -10.77
N ALA A 146 9.67 21.76 -9.59
CA ALA A 146 10.67 22.07 -8.58
C ALA A 146 12.07 21.68 -9.07
N ALA A 147 12.99 22.63 -9.10
CA ALA A 147 14.41 22.35 -9.38
C ALA A 147 15.04 21.51 -8.25
N SER A 148 16.14 20.83 -8.54
CA SER A 148 16.86 19.90 -7.66
C SER A 148 17.37 20.51 -6.35
N ASN A 149 17.61 21.81 -6.33
CA ASN A 149 17.99 22.58 -5.14
C ASN A 149 16.80 23.18 -4.38
N SER A 150 15.55 22.83 -4.73
CA SER A 150 14.37 23.33 -4.05
C SER A 150 14.21 22.73 -2.66
N SER A 151 13.83 23.55 -1.68
CA SER A 151 13.55 23.16 -0.31
C SER A 151 12.12 23.51 0.08
N PHE A 152 11.40 22.53 0.63
CA PHE A 152 10.04 22.69 1.14
C PHE A 152 10.06 22.31 2.63
N HIS A 153 10.19 23.30 3.52
CA HIS A 153 10.20 23.08 4.97
C HIS A 153 8.81 22.70 5.48
N LYS A 154 8.77 22.06 6.66
CA LYS A 154 7.51 21.79 7.38
C LYS A 154 6.66 23.05 7.48
N GLY A 155 5.37 22.92 7.18
CA GLY A 155 4.40 24.01 7.19
C GLY A 155 4.29 24.80 5.88
N THR A 156 5.04 24.44 4.84
CA THR A 156 4.89 25.07 3.52
C THR A 156 3.51 24.76 2.93
N ASP A 157 2.70 25.79 2.68
CA ASP A 157 1.38 25.63 2.10
C ASP A 157 1.45 25.03 0.69
N SER A 158 0.70 23.96 0.48
CA SER A 158 0.62 23.24 -0.78
C SER A 158 -0.84 22.94 -1.14
N TRP A 159 -1.09 22.85 -2.44
CA TRP A 159 -2.41 22.64 -3.02
C TRP A 159 -2.42 21.35 -3.79
N ILE A 160 -3.47 20.56 -3.59
CA ILE A 160 -3.73 19.31 -4.29
C ILE A 160 -5.04 19.46 -5.02
N THR A 161 -5.09 18.96 -6.24
CA THR A 161 -6.26 19.06 -7.11
C THR A 161 -6.53 17.73 -7.80
N GLY A 162 -7.81 17.39 -7.94
CA GLY A 162 -8.22 16.16 -8.61
C GLY A 162 -9.72 15.89 -8.57
N TRP A 163 -10.09 14.74 -9.13
CA TRP A 163 -11.47 14.26 -9.25
C TRP A 163 -11.70 12.95 -8.50
N GLY A 164 -10.76 12.59 -7.61
CA GLY A 164 -10.85 11.40 -6.81
C GLY A 164 -12.00 11.43 -5.80
N ASP A 165 -12.09 10.35 -5.05
CA ASP A 165 -13.06 10.15 -3.99
C ASP A 165 -12.97 11.28 -2.94
N ILE A 166 -14.11 11.74 -2.45
CA ILE A 166 -14.16 12.81 -1.43
C ILE A 166 -13.94 12.29 -0.01
N ASN A 167 -14.03 10.98 0.19
CA ASN A 167 -13.65 10.22 1.38
C ASN A 167 -13.33 8.78 0.97
N GLU A 168 -12.72 7.98 1.84
CA GLU A 168 -12.40 6.58 1.55
C GLU A 168 -13.64 5.79 1.05
N GLY A 169 -13.60 5.37 -0.22
CA GLY A 169 -14.67 4.65 -0.89
C GLY A 169 -15.94 5.47 -1.19
N VAL A 170 -15.87 6.81 -1.13
CA VAL A 170 -16.98 7.72 -1.41
C VAL A 170 -16.67 8.53 -2.68
N PRO A 171 -17.26 8.16 -3.83
CA PRO A 171 -17.06 8.87 -5.07
C PRO A 171 -17.52 10.33 -5.00
N LEU A 172 -16.84 11.18 -5.76
CA LEU A 172 -17.24 12.56 -5.96
C LEU A 172 -18.67 12.62 -6.54
N PRO A 173 -19.56 13.46 -5.97
CA PRO A 173 -20.95 13.57 -6.43
C PRO A 173 -21.03 14.21 -7.82
N PHE A 174 -22.11 13.91 -8.54
CA PHE A 174 -22.42 14.56 -9.81
C PHE A 174 -22.40 16.10 -9.68
N PRO A 175 -21.78 16.86 -10.62
CA PRO A 175 -21.24 16.44 -11.92
C PRO A 175 -19.76 16.04 -11.90
N GLN A 176 -19.22 15.74 -10.72
CA GLN A 176 -17.81 15.43 -10.49
C GLN A 176 -16.91 16.60 -10.89
N THR A 177 -17.16 17.76 -10.27
CA THR A 177 -16.38 19.00 -10.42
C THR A 177 -14.98 18.83 -9.83
N LEU A 178 -13.95 19.35 -10.50
CA LEU A 178 -12.57 19.36 -9.98
C LEU A 178 -12.55 19.93 -8.56
N GLN A 179 -11.90 19.24 -7.64
CA GLN A 179 -11.73 19.69 -6.26
C GLN A 179 -10.34 20.31 -6.06
N GLU A 180 -10.25 21.25 -5.12
CA GLU A 180 -8.99 21.80 -4.64
C GLU A 180 -8.92 21.71 -3.12
N VAL A 181 -7.75 21.38 -2.58
CA VAL A 181 -7.53 21.37 -1.13
C VAL A 181 -6.15 21.90 -0.77
N GLU A 182 -6.12 22.74 0.26
CA GLU A 182 -4.88 23.26 0.85
C GLU A 182 -4.47 22.42 2.06
N VAL A 183 -3.22 21.95 2.02
CA VAL A 183 -2.58 21.23 3.12
C VAL A 183 -1.12 21.69 3.29
N PRO A 184 -0.60 21.72 4.53
CA PRO A 184 0.80 22.04 4.77
C PRO A 184 1.70 20.83 4.47
N VAL A 185 2.92 21.09 4.02
CA VAL A 185 3.98 20.08 3.97
C VAL A 185 4.27 19.58 5.38
N VAL A 186 4.28 18.25 5.53
CA VAL A 186 4.79 17.57 6.71
C VAL A 186 6.28 17.28 6.47
N GLY A 187 7.09 17.56 7.47
CA GLY A 187 8.53 17.33 7.37
C GLY A 187 8.85 15.85 7.14
N ASN A 188 9.89 15.53 6.36
CA ASN A 188 10.17 14.13 6.01
C ASN A 188 10.52 13.28 7.23
N LYS A 189 11.20 13.84 8.25
CA LYS A 189 11.50 13.09 9.47
C LYS A 189 10.23 12.81 10.25
N GLU A 190 9.38 13.81 10.44
CA GLU A 190 8.07 13.62 11.08
C GLU A 190 7.22 12.59 10.32
N CYS A 191 7.11 12.73 8.99
CA CYS A 191 6.37 11.78 8.18
C CYS A 191 6.94 10.36 8.28
N ASN A 192 8.27 10.22 8.28
CA ASN A 192 8.94 8.94 8.49
C ASN A 192 8.71 8.39 9.90
N CYS A 193 8.53 9.23 10.93
CA CYS A 193 8.13 8.76 12.25
C CYS A 193 6.68 8.22 12.23
N LEU A 194 5.78 8.90 11.52
CA LEU A 194 4.35 8.55 11.44
C LEU A 194 4.11 7.26 10.65
N TYR A 195 4.82 7.07 9.54
CA TYR A 195 4.71 5.89 8.67
C TYR A 195 5.61 4.71 9.09
N GLY A 196 6.37 4.85 10.18
CA GLY A 196 7.41 3.91 10.58
C GLY A 196 8.77 4.24 9.93
N VAL A 197 9.83 4.24 10.76
CA VAL A 197 11.17 4.67 10.34
C VAL A 197 11.68 3.76 9.23
N GLY A 198 11.91 4.34 8.04
CA GLY A 198 12.42 3.61 6.88
C GLY A 198 11.40 3.53 5.74
N SER A 199 10.12 3.82 6.01
CA SER A 199 9.05 3.82 5.02
C SER A 199 9.07 5.04 4.10
N ILE A 200 9.59 6.18 4.57
CA ILE A 200 9.62 7.44 3.80
C ILE A 200 11.05 7.74 3.34
N THR A 201 11.25 7.69 2.02
CA THR A 201 12.57 7.92 1.41
C THR A 201 12.81 9.41 1.13
N ASN A 202 14.04 9.75 0.71
CA ASN A 202 14.40 11.11 0.27
C ASN A 202 13.75 11.52 -1.06
N ASN A 203 13.18 10.55 -1.77
CA ASN A 203 12.44 10.66 -3.02
C ASN A 203 10.96 10.96 -2.81
N MET A 204 10.52 11.01 -1.55
CA MET A 204 9.15 11.31 -1.15
C MET A 204 9.06 12.65 -0.41
N ILE A 205 7.88 13.26 -0.45
CA ILE A 205 7.48 14.44 0.32
C ILE A 205 6.07 14.20 0.85
N CYS A 206 5.79 14.62 2.09
CA CYS A 206 4.49 14.41 2.70
C CYS A 206 3.75 15.74 2.88
N ALA A 207 2.43 15.71 2.82
CA ALA A 207 1.60 16.86 3.11
C ALA A 207 0.24 16.43 3.66
N GLY A 208 -0.29 17.20 4.59
CA GLY A 208 -1.54 16.85 5.27
C GLY A 208 -1.70 17.57 6.60
N LEU A 209 -2.90 17.46 7.18
CA LEU A 209 -3.18 17.95 8.53
C LEU A 209 -3.01 16.81 9.53
N SER A 210 -2.36 17.07 10.66
CA SER A 210 -2.20 16.06 11.72
C SER A 210 -3.54 15.57 12.30
N THR A 211 -4.57 16.43 12.27
CA THR A 211 -5.94 16.08 12.66
C THR A 211 -6.69 15.24 11.62
N GLY A 212 -6.11 15.02 10.45
CA GLY A 212 -6.80 14.47 9.30
C GLY A 212 -7.86 15.42 8.73
N GLY A 213 -8.78 14.86 7.95
CA GLY A 213 -9.96 15.54 7.37
C GLY A 213 -9.73 16.26 6.04
N LYS A 214 -8.48 16.38 5.56
CA LYS A 214 -8.12 16.91 4.23
C LYS A 214 -6.92 16.16 3.67
N ASP A 215 -7.09 15.53 2.52
CA ASP A 215 -6.04 14.79 1.81
C ASP A 215 -6.48 14.47 0.36
N SER A 216 -5.56 13.95 -0.45
CA SER A 216 -5.89 13.24 -1.70
C SER A 216 -6.53 11.88 -1.42
N CYS A 217 -7.31 11.36 -2.36
CA CYS A 217 -7.91 10.03 -2.24
C CYS A 217 -7.85 9.25 -3.57
N GLN A 218 -8.52 8.09 -3.62
CA GLN A 218 -8.54 7.24 -4.81
C GLN A 218 -9.03 8.03 -6.04
N GLY A 219 -8.28 7.97 -7.15
CA GLY A 219 -8.55 8.76 -8.37
C GLY A 219 -7.73 10.05 -8.49
N ASP A 220 -7.18 10.58 -7.39
CA ASP A 220 -6.26 11.72 -7.44
C ASP A 220 -4.82 11.31 -7.79
N SER A 221 -4.51 10.01 -7.72
CA SER A 221 -3.24 9.38 -8.09
C SER A 221 -2.62 9.98 -9.34
N GLY A 222 -1.34 10.38 -9.27
CA GLY A 222 -0.65 11.06 -10.35
C GLY A 222 -0.98 12.55 -10.51
N GLY A 223 -1.96 13.07 -9.80
CA GLY A 223 -2.31 14.48 -9.71
C GLY A 223 -1.19 15.32 -9.07
N PRO A 224 -1.19 16.64 -9.30
CA PRO A 224 -0.13 17.51 -8.82
C PRO A 224 -0.34 17.96 -7.37
N MET A 225 0.75 17.99 -6.61
CA MET A 225 0.86 18.83 -5.41
C MET A 225 1.71 20.06 -5.76
N VAL A 226 1.14 21.25 -5.63
CA VAL A 226 1.77 22.51 -6.04
C VAL A 226 1.89 23.51 -4.89
N SER A 227 3.02 24.21 -4.83
CA SER A 227 3.29 25.27 -3.85
C SER A 227 3.53 26.58 -4.59
N LYS A 228 3.06 27.69 -4.03
CA LYS A 228 3.23 29.02 -4.65
C LYS A 228 4.40 29.77 -4.01
N GLN A 229 5.34 30.25 -4.82
CA GLN A 229 6.37 31.20 -4.39
C GLN A 229 6.32 32.44 -5.27
N ASN A 230 6.11 33.60 -4.64
CA ASN A 230 5.81 34.85 -5.34
C ASN A 230 4.58 34.69 -6.25
N SER A 231 4.75 34.94 -7.55
CA SER A 231 3.69 34.81 -8.57
C SER A 231 3.72 33.48 -9.33
N VAL A 232 4.61 32.55 -8.97
CA VAL A 232 4.82 31.30 -9.71
C VAL A 232 4.39 30.10 -8.87
N TRP A 233 3.59 29.23 -9.47
CA TRP A 233 3.27 27.92 -8.91
C TRP A 233 4.30 26.89 -9.36
N VAL A 234 4.73 26.07 -8.41
CA VAL A 234 5.76 25.06 -8.62
C VAL A 234 5.23 23.72 -8.13
N GLN A 235 5.28 22.69 -8.96
CA GLN A 235 4.92 21.34 -8.58
C GLN A 235 6.01 20.74 -7.71
N SER A 236 5.69 20.54 -6.44
CA SER A 236 6.55 20.01 -5.40
C SER A 236 6.38 18.50 -5.22
N GLY A 237 5.19 17.98 -5.55
CA GLY A 237 4.85 16.56 -5.42
C GLY A 237 3.95 16.01 -6.53
N ILE A 238 3.87 14.68 -6.58
CA ILE A 238 2.91 13.90 -7.38
C ILE A 238 2.17 12.98 -6.42
N VAL A 239 0.84 12.97 -6.44
CA VAL A 239 0.02 12.10 -5.57
C VAL A 239 0.43 10.64 -5.80
N SER A 240 0.87 9.94 -4.74
CA SER A 240 1.41 8.59 -4.82
C SER A 240 0.62 7.61 -3.95
N PHE A 241 0.73 7.70 -2.62
CA PHE A 241 0.04 6.78 -1.69
C PHE A 241 -0.30 7.43 -0.34
N GLY A 242 -1.06 6.72 0.49
CA GLY A 242 -1.38 7.10 1.86
C GLY A 242 -2.05 5.94 2.61
N ILE A 243 -2.14 6.05 3.94
CA ILE A 243 -2.94 5.11 4.76
C ILE A 243 -4.36 5.68 4.88
N GLY A 244 -5.30 5.07 4.16
CA GLY A 244 -6.64 5.62 3.99
C GLY A 244 -6.64 6.98 3.28
N CYS A 245 -7.75 7.69 3.36
CA CYS A 245 -7.84 9.07 2.89
C CYS A 245 -8.07 10.01 4.07
N ALA A 246 -7.18 10.99 4.24
CA ALA A 246 -7.33 12.02 5.25
C ALA A 246 -7.43 11.50 6.70
N GLN A 247 -6.78 10.37 7.00
CA GLN A 247 -6.74 9.84 8.35
C GLN A 247 -5.90 10.75 9.28
N PRO A 248 -6.29 10.91 10.55
CA PRO A 248 -5.44 11.56 11.54
C PRO A 248 -4.07 10.89 11.59
N GLU A 249 -3.02 11.70 11.78
CA GLU A 249 -1.63 11.25 11.93
C GLU A 249 -0.98 10.58 10.68
N PHE A 250 -1.73 10.30 9.61
CA PHE A 250 -1.18 9.75 8.37
C PHE A 250 -1.35 10.75 7.21
N PRO A 251 -0.38 11.67 7.00
CA PRO A 251 -0.45 12.60 5.87
C PRO A 251 -0.29 11.85 4.53
N GLY A 252 -0.84 12.38 3.45
CA GLY A 252 -0.58 11.85 2.11
C GLY A 252 0.91 11.89 1.76
N VAL A 253 1.37 10.87 1.03
CA VAL A 253 2.74 10.75 0.54
C VAL A 253 2.78 10.98 -0.97
N TYR A 254 3.71 11.81 -1.38
CA TYR A 254 3.86 12.30 -2.74
C TYR A 254 5.28 12.04 -3.24
N THR A 255 5.44 11.76 -4.52
CA THR A 255 6.76 11.70 -5.15
C THR A 255 7.38 13.09 -5.20
N ARG A 256 8.58 13.26 -4.64
CA ARG A 256 9.29 14.55 -4.56
C ARG A 256 9.90 14.94 -5.90
N VAL A 257 9.20 15.80 -6.64
CA VAL A 257 9.57 16.22 -8.01
C VAL A 257 11.02 16.71 -8.13
N SER A 258 11.53 17.44 -7.14
CA SER A 258 12.92 17.96 -7.19
C SER A 258 13.99 16.88 -7.28
N ARG A 259 13.71 15.62 -6.92
CA ARG A 259 14.66 14.51 -7.07
C ARG A 259 14.77 14.00 -8.51
N TYR A 260 13.83 14.34 -9.38
CA TYR A 260 13.73 13.78 -10.72
C TYR A 260 14.09 14.75 -11.85
N GLU A 261 14.55 15.97 -11.55
CA GLU A 261 14.94 16.96 -12.57
C GLU A 261 15.90 16.37 -13.62
N THR A 262 16.94 15.65 -13.17
CA THR A 262 17.93 15.04 -14.08
C THR A 262 17.29 13.99 -14.98
N TRP A 263 16.43 13.13 -14.41
CA TRP A 263 15.73 12.11 -15.17
C TRP A 263 14.76 12.72 -16.18
N ILE A 264 13.94 13.70 -15.77
CA ILE A 264 12.99 14.39 -16.65
C ILE A 264 13.73 15.04 -17.83
N ASN A 265 14.83 15.74 -17.57
CA ASN A 265 15.64 16.36 -18.62
C ASN A 265 16.31 15.34 -19.56
N SER A 266 16.58 14.11 -19.09
CA SER A 266 17.11 13.04 -19.95
C SER A 266 16.08 12.46 -20.91
N GLN A 267 14.78 12.53 -20.55
CA GLN A 267 13.69 12.05 -21.39
C GLN A 267 13.17 13.14 -22.35
N ILE A 268 13.16 14.40 -21.91
CA ILE A 268 12.63 15.54 -22.68
C ILE A 268 13.78 16.39 -23.21
N ASN A 269 14.16 16.13 -24.47
CA ASN A 269 15.32 16.76 -25.10
C ASN A 269 14.99 18.03 -25.93
N THR A 270 13.71 18.37 -26.07
CA THR A 270 13.21 19.54 -26.81
C THR A 270 12.12 20.23 -26.02
N ASN A 271 12.07 21.57 -26.04
CA ASN A 271 11.08 22.38 -25.31
C ASN A 271 10.96 21.96 -23.82
N GLN A 272 12.10 21.86 -23.14
CA GLN A 272 12.20 21.36 -21.77
C GLN A 272 11.23 22.08 -20.81
N PRO A 273 10.74 21.35 -19.77
CA PRO A 273 9.94 21.94 -18.72
C PRO A 273 10.65 23.14 -18.05
N GLY A 274 9.86 24.04 -17.47
CA GLY A 274 10.42 25.13 -16.66
C GLY A 274 10.73 24.63 -15.25
N PHE A 275 12.01 24.53 -14.89
CA PHE A 275 12.44 24.25 -13.51
C PHE A 275 12.66 25.55 -12.73
N VAL A 276 12.04 25.66 -11.57
CA VAL A 276 12.13 26.83 -10.69
C VAL A 276 12.59 26.38 -9.30
N THR A 277 13.60 27.07 -8.76
CA THR A 277 14.04 26.85 -7.38
C THR A 277 13.00 27.43 -6.43
N PHE A 278 12.35 26.58 -5.65
CA PHE A 278 11.54 26.99 -4.51
C PHE A 278 12.42 26.98 -3.25
N SER A 279 12.48 28.09 -2.52
CA SER A 279 13.27 28.16 -1.27
C SER A 279 12.38 28.49 -0.07
N SER A 280 12.24 27.56 0.86
CA SER A 280 11.67 27.87 2.18
C SER A 280 12.65 28.69 3.02
N SER A 281 12.15 29.71 3.71
CA SER A 281 12.95 30.57 4.59
C SER A 281 13.03 30.01 6.02
N GLY A 282 14.01 30.50 6.79
CA GLY A 282 14.21 30.11 8.19
C GLY A 282 14.83 28.74 8.38
N THR A 283 14.81 28.24 9.62
CA THR A 283 15.26 26.90 9.99
C THR A 283 14.12 25.91 9.86
N ASP A 284 14.34 24.80 9.15
CA ASP A 284 13.36 23.72 9.09
C ASP A 284 13.18 23.09 10.48
N SER A 285 11.98 23.23 11.04
CA SER A 285 11.63 22.63 12.34
C SER A 285 11.67 21.10 12.31
N ASP A 286 11.51 20.50 11.12
CA ASP A 286 11.66 19.05 10.94
C ASP A 286 13.06 18.57 11.31
N ASN A 287 14.09 19.42 11.19
CA ASN A 287 15.45 19.04 11.56
C ASN A 287 15.60 18.67 13.04
N SER A 288 14.75 19.25 13.89
CA SER A 288 14.71 18.98 15.33
C SER A 288 13.83 17.78 15.71
N ILE A 289 13.10 17.21 14.74
CA ILE A 289 12.28 16.04 14.97
C ILE A 289 13.18 14.83 15.15
N THR A 290 12.99 14.17 16.27
CA THR A 290 13.54 12.85 16.59
C THR A 290 12.36 11.95 16.89
N CYS A 291 12.28 10.81 16.22
CA CYS A 291 11.26 9.82 16.52
C CYS A 291 11.53 9.27 17.93
N PHE A 292 10.81 9.77 18.94
CA PHE A 292 10.92 9.25 20.31
C PHE A 292 10.23 7.89 20.35
N GLY A 293 11.02 6.82 20.25
CA GLY A 293 10.51 5.45 20.17
C GLY A 293 11.52 4.44 19.66
N PHE A 294 12.58 4.88 18.96
CA PHE A 294 13.70 4.02 18.58
C PHE A 294 15.02 4.79 18.68
N SER A 295 15.93 4.27 19.50
CA SER A 295 17.31 4.74 19.57
C SER A 295 17.97 4.67 18.20
N THR A 296 18.57 5.78 17.77
CA THR A 296 19.47 5.87 16.62
C THR A 296 20.62 4.86 16.73
N PRO A 297 20.93 4.04 15.71
CA PRO A 297 22.21 3.37 15.62
C PRO A 297 23.17 4.18 14.73
N THR A 298 24.24 4.67 15.34
CA THR A 298 25.45 5.18 14.66
C THR A 298 26.35 4.04 14.15
N GLN A 299 25.78 2.95 13.67
CA GLN A 299 26.49 1.80 13.10
C GLN A 299 25.69 1.26 11.90
N PRO A 300 26.33 0.71 10.85
CA PRO A 300 25.61 0.18 9.68
C PRO A 300 24.48 -0.75 10.12
N PRO A 301 23.30 -0.73 9.47
CA PRO A 301 22.13 -1.44 9.97
C PRO A 301 22.45 -2.92 10.09
N THR A 302 22.50 -3.39 11.32
CA THR A 302 22.28 -4.80 11.62
C THR A 302 20.82 -5.06 11.23
N PRO A 303 20.51 -6.07 10.40
CA PRO A 303 19.15 -6.32 9.93
C PRO A 303 18.17 -6.39 11.10
N GLU A 304 17.00 -5.75 10.95
CA GLU A 304 15.94 -5.81 11.95
C GLU A 304 15.62 -7.28 12.26
N PRO A 305 15.35 -7.62 13.53
CA PRO A 305 14.99 -8.98 13.88
C PRO A 305 13.66 -9.34 13.21
N VAL A 306 13.68 -10.34 12.34
CA VAL A 306 12.49 -10.94 11.73
C VAL A 306 11.51 -11.32 12.85
N VAL A 307 10.24 -10.96 12.70
CA VAL A 307 9.13 -11.37 13.57
C VAL A 307 8.20 -12.32 12.83
N CYS A 308 7.47 -13.17 13.55
CA CYS A 308 6.48 -14.08 12.98
C CYS A 308 5.04 -13.63 13.25
N GLY A 309 4.11 -14.19 12.48
CA GLY A 309 2.67 -14.09 12.72
C GLY A 309 2.04 -12.79 12.23
N SER A 310 2.77 -11.96 11.49
CA SER A 310 2.26 -10.72 10.90
C SER A 310 1.48 -11.02 9.61
N ALA A 311 0.21 -10.60 9.56
CA ALA A 311 -0.62 -10.64 8.35
C ALA A 311 -1.31 -9.30 8.14
N PHE A 312 -0.59 -8.34 7.54
CA PHE A 312 -1.01 -6.94 7.42
C PHE A 312 -2.30 -6.76 6.61
N LEU A 313 -2.52 -7.62 5.61
CA LEU A 313 -3.70 -7.58 4.73
C LEU A 313 -4.87 -8.43 5.27
N ASN A 314 -4.69 -9.12 6.40
CA ASN A 314 -5.74 -9.92 7.02
C ASN A 314 -6.55 -9.08 8.03
N THR A 315 -7.50 -8.30 7.50
CA THR A 315 -8.36 -7.36 8.26
C THR A 315 -9.62 -8.00 8.85
N ARG A 316 -9.75 -9.33 8.79
CA ARG A 316 -11.07 -9.99 8.94
C ARG A 316 -11.59 -10.03 10.39
N LEU A 317 -12.84 -9.59 10.54
CA LEU A 317 -13.73 -9.77 11.69
C LEU A 317 -14.83 -10.78 11.32
N GLY A 318 -14.46 -12.05 11.11
CA GLY A 318 -15.40 -13.18 10.98
C GLY A 318 -16.24 -13.22 9.69
N GLY A 319 -15.81 -14.03 8.72
CA GLY A 319 -16.58 -14.38 7.52
C GLY A 319 -15.92 -15.55 6.77
N ASN A 320 -16.72 -16.42 6.15
CA ASN A 320 -16.25 -17.59 5.39
C ASN A 320 -16.53 -17.34 3.90
N SER A 321 -15.60 -16.68 3.19
CA SER A 321 -15.73 -16.42 1.74
C SER A 321 -15.44 -17.66 0.88
N GLY A 322 -14.84 -18.71 1.45
CA GLY A 322 -14.40 -19.92 0.76
C GLY A 322 -13.15 -19.72 -0.10
N LEU A 323 -12.99 -18.56 -0.73
CA LEU A 323 -11.80 -18.12 -1.45
C LEU A 323 -11.01 -17.08 -0.64
N ALA A 324 -9.70 -17.28 -0.57
CA ALA A 324 -8.77 -16.32 -0.03
C ALA A 324 -8.53 -15.15 -1.00
N GLU A 325 -8.10 -14.02 -0.45
CA GLU A 325 -7.63 -12.85 -1.21
C GLU A 325 -6.10 -12.74 -1.09
N ASP A 326 -5.48 -11.98 -2.01
CA ASP A 326 -4.04 -11.79 -2.06
C ASP A 326 -3.50 -11.27 -0.72
N GLY A 327 -2.52 -11.98 -0.15
CA GLY A 327 -1.80 -11.55 1.06
C GLY A 327 -2.55 -11.73 2.39
N VAL A 328 -3.77 -12.28 2.40
CA VAL A 328 -4.49 -12.62 3.64
C VAL A 328 -3.76 -13.72 4.43
N TRP A 329 -3.08 -14.63 3.74
CA TRP A 329 -2.34 -15.76 4.30
C TRP A 329 -0.88 -15.73 3.82
N PRO A 330 -0.06 -14.77 4.29
CA PRO A 330 1.25 -14.47 3.70
C PRO A 330 2.32 -15.55 3.94
N TRP A 331 2.05 -16.51 4.81
CA TRP A 331 2.92 -17.67 5.03
C TRP A 331 2.60 -18.85 4.12
N GLN A 332 1.50 -18.81 3.37
CA GLN A 332 1.09 -19.94 2.55
C GLN A 332 2.10 -20.19 1.42
N ALA A 333 2.54 -21.44 1.31
CA ALA A 333 3.49 -21.89 0.30
C ALA A 333 2.89 -22.97 -0.59
N SER A 334 3.11 -22.87 -1.90
CA SER A 334 2.75 -23.88 -2.89
C SER A 334 3.99 -24.68 -3.28
N LEU A 335 4.01 -25.98 -2.98
CA LEU A 335 5.15 -26.86 -3.26
C LEU A 335 4.93 -27.58 -4.58
N HIS A 336 5.86 -27.36 -5.52
CA HIS A 336 5.81 -27.96 -6.83
C HIS A 336 6.94 -28.99 -6.99
N LYS A 337 6.61 -30.09 -7.65
CA LYS A 337 7.56 -31.06 -8.16
C LYS A 337 7.37 -31.18 -9.67
N ASP A 338 8.46 -31.08 -10.43
CA ASP A 338 8.43 -31.16 -11.91
C ASP A 338 7.41 -30.20 -12.55
N GLY A 339 7.26 -29.00 -11.97
CA GLY A 339 6.33 -27.96 -12.44
C GLY A 339 4.87 -28.11 -12.01
N ALA A 340 4.50 -29.21 -11.34
CA ALA A 340 3.13 -29.45 -10.86
C ALA A 340 3.01 -29.25 -9.35
N HIS A 341 1.93 -28.61 -8.89
CA HIS A 341 1.62 -28.51 -7.47
C HIS A 341 1.35 -29.88 -6.87
N VAL A 342 2.06 -30.20 -5.78
CA VAL A 342 1.93 -31.46 -5.06
C VAL A 342 1.27 -31.24 -3.71
N CYS A 343 1.76 -30.25 -2.95
CA CYS A 343 1.30 -29.98 -1.59
C CYS A 343 1.34 -28.49 -1.23
N GLY A 344 0.56 -28.12 -0.23
CA GLY A 344 0.73 -26.88 0.50
C GLY A 344 1.92 -26.94 1.46
N GLY A 345 2.26 -25.78 2.01
CA GLY A 345 3.26 -25.63 3.05
C GLY A 345 3.13 -24.28 3.72
N THR A 346 3.97 -24.04 4.71
CA THR A 346 3.98 -22.79 5.45
C THR A 346 5.39 -22.27 5.69
N LEU A 347 5.62 -20.99 5.39
CA LEU A 347 6.83 -20.27 5.76
C LEU A 347 6.85 -20.02 7.27
N ILE A 348 7.90 -20.49 7.93
CA ILE A 348 8.06 -20.41 9.39
C ILE A 348 9.28 -19.58 9.81
N THR A 349 10.20 -19.35 8.87
CA THR A 349 11.33 -18.42 8.94
C THR A 349 11.64 -17.91 7.53
N GLU A 350 12.58 -17.00 7.33
CA GLU A 350 13.04 -16.62 5.98
C GLU A 350 13.64 -17.79 5.18
N GLU A 351 14.02 -18.89 5.83
CA GLU A 351 14.78 -19.98 5.20
C GLU A 351 14.03 -21.31 5.14
N PHE A 352 12.96 -21.46 5.92
CA PHE A 352 12.37 -22.77 6.18
C PHE A 352 10.85 -22.78 5.95
N ILE A 353 10.42 -23.85 5.27
CA ILE A 353 9.01 -24.20 5.02
C ILE A 353 8.70 -25.48 5.79
N ILE A 354 7.51 -25.57 6.38
CA ILE A 354 6.96 -26.84 6.87
C ILE A 354 5.84 -27.33 5.97
N SER A 355 5.74 -28.65 5.82
CA SER A 355 4.69 -29.32 5.06
C SER A 355 4.46 -30.73 5.62
N ALA A 356 3.56 -31.51 5.01
CA ALA A 356 3.31 -32.89 5.40
C ALA A 356 4.39 -33.83 4.83
N ALA A 357 4.91 -34.75 5.62
CA ALA A 357 5.97 -35.67 5.19
C ALA A 357 5.52 -36.64 4.09
N GLU A 358 4.23 -36.96 4.03
CA GLU A 358 3.62 -37.83 3.03
C GLU A 358 3.70 -37.27 1.60
N CYS A 359 3.90 -35.96 1.46
CA CYS A 359 4.15 -35.31 0.17
C CYS A 359 5.48 -35.74 -0.47
N PHE A 360 6.37 -36.36 0.32
CA PHE A 360 7.73 -36.66 -0.08
C PHE A 360 8.02 -38.16 -0.01
N SER A 361 8.61 -38.71 -1.07
CA SER A 361 8.98 -40.12 -1.12
C SER A 361 10.24 -40.40 -0.31
N ARG A 362 10.14 -41.16 0.79
CA ARG A 362 11.28 -41.52 1.65
C ARG A 362 12.40 -42.28 0.93
N THR A 363 12.12 -42.93 -0.20
CA THR A 363 13.11 -43.72 -0.96
C THR A 363 13.86 -42.89 -2.02
N HIS A 364 13.31 -41.74 -2.42
CA HIS A 364 13.87 -40.85 -3.44
C HIS A 364 13.60 -39.38 -3.08
N LEU A 365 14.30 -38.89 -2.05
CA LEU A 365 14.32 -37.47 -1.69
C LEU A 365 15.40 -36.76 -2.51
N ASN A 366 14.98 -35.98 -3.49
CA ASN A 366 15.87 -35.09 -4.23
C ASN A 366 15.36 -33.65 -4.13
N ALA A 367 16.05 -32.82 -3.35
CA ALA A 367 15.64 -31.43 -3.11
C ALA A 367 15.59 -30.59 -4.39
N SER A 368 16.47 -30.86 -5.36
CA SER A 368 16.55 -30.08 -6.61
C SER A 368 15.34 -30.25 -7.54
N GLU A 369 14.48 -31.23 -7.29
CA GLU A 369 13.23 -31.44 -8.04
C GLU A 369 12.09 -30.56 -7.53
N TRP A 370 12.29 -29.86 -6.41
CA TRP A 370 11.27 -29.09 -5.72
C TRP A 370 11.49 -27.59 -5.86
N THR A 371 10.40 -26.89 -6.16
CA THR A 371 10.32 -25.43 -6.17
C THR A 371 9.17 -24.99 -5.27
N VAL A 372 9.44 -24.02 -4.42
CA VAL A 372 8.45 -23.38 -3.54
C VAL A 372 7.98 -22.09 -4.20
N PHE A 373 6.67 -21.87 -4.23
CA PHE A 373 6.07 -20.59 -4.62
C PHE A 373 5.43 -19.94 -3.39
N LEU A 374 5.88 -18.73 -3.06
CA LEU A 374 5.38 -17.88 -1.97
C LEU A 374 4.58 -16.72 -2.57
N GLY A 375 3.62 -16.15 -1.82
CA GLY A 375 2.78 -15.04 -2.32
C GLY A 375 1.84 -15.43 -3.47
N ARG A 376 1.64 -16.74 -3.70
CA ARG A 376 0.77 -17.30 -4.75
C ARG A 376 -0.68 -17.32 -4.27
N LEU A 377 -1.62 -16.94 -5.14
CA LEU A 377 -3.06 -17.12 -4.88
C LEU A 377 -3.66 -18.19 -5.79
N LYS A 378 -3.32 -18.22 -7.07
CA LYS A 378 -3.94 -19.09 -8.09
C LYS A 378 -2.95 -20.14 -8.59
N GLN A 379 -3.35 -21.41 -8.63
CA GLN A 379 -2.53 -22.47 -9.24
C GLN A 379 -2.38 -22.27 -10.76
N ASN A 380 -3.41 -21.72 -11.41
CA ASN A 380 -3.39 -21.36 -12.83
C ASN A 380 -3.75 -19.88 -12.98
N GLY A 381 -3.01 -19.13 -13.80
CA GLY A 381 -3.23 -17.71 -14.06
C GLY A 381 -2.05 -16.84 -13.65
N SER A 382 -2.29 -15.54 -13.54
CA SER A 382 -1.27 -14.56 -13.11
C SER A 382 -1.29 -14.41 -11.59
N ASN A 383 -0.11 -14.43 -10.98
CA ASN A 383 0.11 -14.12 -9.56
C ASN A 383 1.16 -12.99 -9.47
N PRO A 384 0.75 -11.72 -9.27
CA PRO A 384 1.66 -10.57 -9.33
C PRO A 384 2.66 -10.48 -8.17
N PHE A 385 2.37 -11.16 -7.05
CA PHE A 385 3.19 -11.15 -5.84
C PHE A 385 3.96 -12.46 -5.62
N GLU A 386 3.92 -13.35 -6.61
CA GLU A 386 4.53 -14.67 -6.50
C GLU A 386 6.05 -14.61 -6.60
N VAL A 387 6.71 -15.29 -5.67
CA VAL A 387 8.16 -15.52 -5.72
C VAL A 387 8.42 -17.02 -5.72
N SER A 388 9.19 -17.48 -6.70
CA SER A 388 9.68 -18.86 -6.77
C SER A 388 11.06 -19.00 -6.14
N VAL A 389 11.22 -20.02 -5.30
CA VAL A 389 12.47 -20.32 -4.59
C VAL A 389 12.74 -21.82 -4.66
N ASP A 390 13.93 -22.19 -5.12
CA ASP A 390 14.34 -23.60 -5.17
C ASP A 390 14.60 -24.16 -3.76
N VAL A 391 14.52 -25.48 -3.62
CA VAL A 391 14.76 -26.17 -2.36
C VAL A 391 16.20 -26.73 -2.33
N SER A 392 16.95 -26.41 -1.28
CA SER A 392 18.32 -26.89 -1.08
C SER A 392 18.38 -28.20 -0.31
N ASN A 393 17.47 -28.41 0.65
CA ASN A 393 17.41 -29.61 1.47
C ASN A 393 15.99 -29.92 1.94
N ILE A 394 15.70 -31.20 2.17
CA ILE A 394 14.41 -31.68 2.70
C ILE A 394 14.70 -32.66 3.84
N THR A 395 14.17 -32.38 5.02
CA THR A 395 14.31 -33.24 6.20
C THR A 395 12.92 -33.69 6.65
N LEU A 396 12.74 -34.99 6.87
CA LEU A 396 11.47 -35.56 7.29
C LEU A 396 11.53 -35.98 8.76
N SER A 397 10.48 -35.67 9.53
CA SER A 397 10.33 -36.21 10.87
C SER A 397 10.07 -37.73 10.80
N ASN A 398 10.43 -38.44 11.87
CA ASN A 398 10.26 -39.89 11.97
C ASN A 398 9.68 -40.30 13.32
N LEU A 399 8.56 -39.66 13.68
CA LEU A 399 7.76 -39.98 14.85
C LEU A 399 6.67 -41.00 14.48
N THR A 400 6.02 -41.58 15.49
CA THR A 400 4.89 -42.49 15.30
C THR A 400 3.64 -41.70 14.89
N GLY A 401 3.02 -42.06 13.76
CA GLY A 401 1.82 -41.40 13.25
C GLY A 401 2.11 -40.45 12.09
N PRO A 402 1.23 -39.45 11.85
CA PRO A 402 1.46 -38.40 10.85
C PRO A 402 2.77 -37.66 11.12
N ASN A 403 3.49 -37.31 10.06
CA ASN A 403 4.82 -36.69 10.14
C ASN A 403 4.87 -35.41 9.29
N ILE A 404 5.82 -34.54 9.60
CA ILE A 404 6.06 -33.28 8.88
C ILE A 404 7.39 -33.32 8.12
N ALA A 405 7.49 -32.48 7.10
CA ALA A 405 8.70 -32.19 6.36
C ALA A 405 9.13 -30.75 6.62
N VAL A 406 10.44 -30.54 6.78
CA VAL A 406 11.07 -29.21 6.78
C VAL A 406 11.88 -29.09 5.49
N LEU A 407 11.56 -28.08 4.70
CA LEU A 407 12.28 -27.75 3.47
C LEU A 407 13.14 -26.51 3.72
N GLN A 408 14.41 -26.59 3.41
CA GLN A 408 15.32 -25.45 3.43
C GLN A 408 15.34 -24.80 2.05
N LEU A 409 15.10 -23.50 2.00
CA LEU A 409 15.15 -22.72 0.78
C LEU A 409 16.61 -22.55 0.30
N ALA A 410 16.82 -22.48 -1.01
CA ALA A 410 18.14 -22.24 -1.59
C ALA A 410 18.65 -20.81 -1.39
N ARG A 411 17.74 -19.88 -1.11
CA ARG A 411 18.01 -18.51 -0.67
C ARG A 411 16.93 -18.07 0.32
N LYS A 412 17.27 -17.10 1.17
CA LYS A 412 16.28 -16.46 2.04
C LYS A 412 15.12 -15.90 1.23
N ALA A 413 13.90 -16.06 1.74
CA ALA A 413 12.72 -15.41 1.23
C ALA A 413 12.75 -13.93 1.61
N ASP A 414 12.56 -13.07 0.62
CA ASP A 414 12.39 -11.63 0.85
C ASP A 414 11.01 -11.38 1.45
N LEU A 415 10.97 -10.88 2.68
CA LEU A 415 9.72 -10.68 3.41
C LEU A 415 8.96 -9.46 2.85
N THR A 416 7.66 -9.63 2.60
CA THR A 416 6.76 -8.60 2.05
C THR A 416 5.39 -8.67 2.73
N ASN A 417 4.44 -7.80 2.40
CA ASN A 417 3.06 -7.95 2.89
C ASN A 417 2.37 -9.25 2.45
N TYR A 418 2.91 -9.93 1.43
CA TYR A 418 2.39 -11.16 0.85
C TYR A 418 3.23 -12.40 1.24
N ILE A 419 4.40 -12.19 1.85
CA ILE A 419 5.36 -13.23 2.23
C ILE A 419 5.86 -12.92 3.64
N GLN A 420 5.33 -13.61 4.65
CA GLN A 420 5.70 -13.45 6.06
C GLN A 420 5.75 -14.83 6.73
N PRO A 421 6.65 -15.06 7.70
CA PRO A 421 6.64 -16.30 8.45
C PRO A 421 5.50 -16.33 9.47
N VAL A 422 4.85 -17.48 9.66
CA VAL A 422 3.88 -17.69 10.75
C VAL A 422 4.60 -18.07 12.03
N CYS A 423 4.02 -17.75 13.19
CA CYS A 423 4.55 -18.27 14.46
C CYS A 423 4.19 -19.73 14.64
N LEU A 424 5.05 -20.49 15.32
CA LEU A 424 4.76 -21.87 15.69
C LEU A 424 4.26 -21.95 17.12
N ASP A 425 3.12 -22.62 17.32
CA ASP A 425 2.55 -22.90 18.64
C ASP A 425 3.24 -24.10 19.30
N LEU A 426 4.50 -23.91 19.71
CA LEU A 426 5.30 -24.95 20.36
C LEU A 426 4.91 -25.12 21.84
N ASP A 427 4.35 -24.08 22.46
CA ASP A 427 3.85 -24.14 23.83
C ASP A 427 2.41 -24.67 23.84
N SER A 428 2.21 -25.92 24.24
CA SER A 428 0.94 -26.66 24.14
C SER A 428 -0.29 -26.04 24.84
N GLY A 429 -0.14 -24.88 25.50
CA GLY A 429 -1.17 -24.19 26.29
C GLY A 429 -1.88 -23.01 25.60
N ASN A 430 -1.50 -22.60 24.38
CA ASN A 430 -2.05 -21.36 23.79
C ASN A 430 -3.41 -21.53 23.08
N ILE A 431 -3.76 -22.76 22.69
CA ILE A 431 -5.01 -23.06 21.99
C ILE A 431 -5.91 -24.00 22.79
N GLY A 432 -7.17 -23.59 22.99
CA GLY A 432 -8.18 -24.32 23.75
C GLY A 432 -9.48 -24.51 22.99
N THR A 433 -10.38 -25.32 23.55
CA THR A 433 -11.72 -25.54 23.01
C THR A 433 -12.48 -24.21 22.86
N GLY A 434 -13.11 -24.01 21.71
CA GLY A 434 -13.80 -22.78 21.34
C GLY A 434 -12.95 -21.78 20.55
N THR A 435 -11.65 -22.02 20.36
CA THR A 435 -10.80 -21.13 19.56
C THR A 435 -11.16 -21.21 18.08
N GLN A 436 -11.49 -20.05 17.49
CA GLN A 436 -11.67 -19.90 16.05
C GLN A 436 -10.33 -20.13 15.33
N SER A 437 -10.34 -21.03 14.36
CA SER A 437 -9.16 -21.42 13.59
C SER A 437 -9.48 -21.47 12.10
N TRP A 438 -8.43 -21.47 11.28
CA TRP A 438 -8.54 -21.50 9.83
C TRP A 438 -7.57 -22.53 9.27
N VAL A 439 -8.00 -23.15 8.17
CA VAL A 439 -7.09 -23.89 7.30
C VAL A 439 -7.10 -23.31 5.90
N THR A 440 -5.97 -23.45 5.21
CA THR A 440 -5.76 -22.93 3.87
C THR A 440 -5.10 -23.97 2.97
N GLY A 441 -5.54 -24.04 1.72
CA GLY A 441 -5.07 -25.04 0.74
C GLY A 441 -5.68 -24.86 -0.64
N TRP A 442 -5.09 -25.48 -1.66
CA TRP A 442 -5.54 -25.33 -3.05
C TRP A 442 -6.44 -26.47 -3.54
N GLY A 443 -6.64 -27.54 -2.75
CA GLY A 443 -7.47 -28.68 -3.10
C GLY A 443 -7.11 -29.37 -4.43
N LYS A 444 -7.84 -30.42 -4.82
CA LYS A 444 -7.81 -30.95 -6.19
C LYS A 444 -9.10 -30.54 -6.88
N GLY A 445 -8.96 -29.74 -7.94
CA GLY A 445 -10.04 -29.00 -8.58
C GLY A 445 -11.32 -29.78 -8.87
N GLN A 446 -12.45 -29.19 -8.45
CA GLN A 446 -13.66 -29.30 -9.27
C GLN A 446 -13.33 -28.62 -10.60
N GLY A 447 -13.37 -29.37 -11.70
CA GLY A 447 -12.99 -28.90 -13.03
C GLY A 447 -13.66 -27.58 -13.41
N GLY A 448 -12.87 -26.50 -13.41
CA GLY A 448 -13.29 -25.13 -13.66
C GLY A 448 -12.09 -24.19 -13.80
N VAL A 449 -12.33 -22.98 -14.33
CA VAL A 449 -11.35 -22.07 -14.95
C VAL A 449 -10.41 -21.36 -13.96
N GLU A 450 -10.60 -21.50 -12.64
CA GLU A 450 -9.75 -20.82 -11.64
C GLU A 450 -9.53 -21.70 -10.39
N GLN A 451 -8.28 -22.04 -10.09
CA GLN A 451 -7.86 -22.82 -8.91
C GLN A 451 -7.22 -21.89 -7.86
N GLY A 452 -8.05 -21.06 -7.22
CA GLY A 452 -7.62 -20.13 -6.17
C GLY A 452 -7.41 -20.80 -4.82
N LEU A 453 -6.57 -20.20 -3.97
CA LEU A 453 -6.35 -20.61 -2.59
C LEU A 453 -7.68 -20.58 -1.84
N GLN A 454 -8.04 -21.71 -1.26
CA GLN A 454 -9.22 -21.84 -0.43
C GLN A 454 -8.84 -21.54 1.02
N GLU A 455 -9.78 -20.96 1.74
CA GLU A 455 -9.71 -20.83 3.19
C GLU A 455 -11.00 -21.36 3.80
N ARG A 456 -10.89 -22.03 4.94
CA ARG A 456 -12.05 -22.55 5.65
C ARG A 456 -11.88 -22.32 7.14
N ASN A 457 -12.89 -21.76 7.76
CA ASN A 457 -12.91 -21.59 9.19
C ASN A 457 -13.39 -22.86 9.89
N THR A 458 -12.92 -23.06 11.12
CA THR A 458 -13.36 -24.13 12.00
C THR A 458 -13.20 -23.67 13.44
N ILE A 459 -13.73 -24.45 14.38
CA ILE A 459 -13.64 -24.17 15.81
C ILE A 459 -12.99 -25.38 16.48
N VAL A 460 -12.01 -25.13 17.35
CA VAL A 460 -11.40 -26.17 18.16
C VAL A 460 -12.45 -26.77 19.10
N THR A 461 -12.58 -28.09 19.12
CA THR A 461 -13.56 -28.83 19.90
C THR A 461 -12.87 -29.86 20.80
N ASP A 462 -13.64 -30.46 21.70
CA ASP A 462 -13.15 -31.50 22.60
C ASP A 462 -12.80 -32.78 21.83
N CYS A 463 -11.63 -33.36 22.10
CA CYS A 463 -11.16 -34.58 21.45
C CYS A 463 -11.84 -35.87 21.95
N GLY A 464 -12.74 -35.78 22.95
CA GLY A 464 -13.40 -36.93 23.55
C GLY A 464 -12.40 -37.90 24.18
N ASN A 465 -12.33 -39.11 23.64
CA ASN A 465 -11.43 -40.17 24.12
C ASN A 465 -10.01 -40.12 23.52
N ILE A 466 -9.74 -39.18 22.61
CA ILE A 466 -8.43 -39.03 21.97
C ILE A 466 -7.57 -38.09 22.83
N SER A 467 -6.28 -38.44 22.98
CA SER A 467 -5.32 -37.63 23.73
C SER A 467 -5.20 -36.22 23.11
N SER A 468 -5.54 -35.19 23.89
CA SER A 468 -5.38 -33.78 23.51
C SER A 468 -3.95 -33.26 23.69
N ILE A 469 -3.04 -34.09 24.23
CA ILE A 469 -1.63 -33.75 24.43
C ILE A 469 -0.91 -33.64 23.09
N ASP A 470 -1.15 -34.60 22.19
CA ASP A 470 -0.50 -34.68 20.87
C ASP A 470 -1.44 -34.26 19.73
N ASN A 471 -2.73 -34.07 20.02
CA ASN A 471 -3.75 -33.83 19.00
C ASN A 471 -4.56 -32.56 19.29
N ILE A 472 -5.01 -31.92 18.21
CA ILE A 472 -6.03 -30.88 18.20
C ILE A 472 -7.22 -31.40 17.42
N CYS A 473 -8.40 -31.19 17.99
CA CYS A 473 -9.65 -31.59 17.38
C CYS A 473 -10.44 -30.35 17.01
N THR A 474 -11.06 -30.33 15.84
CA THR A 474 -11.90 -29.22 15.37
C THR A 474 -13.24 -29.75 14.89
N GLU A 475 -14.21 -28.86 14.67
CA GLU A 475 -15.42 -29.23 13.93
C GLU A 475 -15.05 -29.82 12.56
N ALA A 476 -15.89 -30.75 12.08
CA ALA A 476 -15.68 -31.44 10.81
C ALA A 476 -15.43 -30.45 9.68
N LEU A 477 -14.36 -30.70 8.94
CA LEU A 477 -13.96 -29.91 7.80
C LEU A 477 -13.78 -30.84 6.61
N GLU A 478 -14.26 -30.45 5.43
CA GLU A 478 -13.84 -31.11 4.22
C GLU A 478 -12.36 -30.78 3.99
N ILE A 479 -11.50 -31.78 3.84
CA ILE A 479 -10.07 -31.63 3.48
C ILE A 479 -9.84 -32.51 2.27
N GLN A 480 -9.10 -32.00 1.29
CA GLN A 480 -8.78 -32.72 0.06
C GLN A 480 -7.28 -33.02 -0.03
N GLN A 481 -6.89 -33.94 -0.91
CA GLN A 481 -5.48 -34.30 -1.11
C GLN A 481 -4.58 -33.10 -1.43
N GLY A 482 -5.08 -32.10 -2.16
CA GLY A 482 -4.31 -30.88 -2.50
C GLY A 482 -4.20 -29.86 -1.36
N ASP A 483 -4.83 -30.13 -0.21
CA ASP A 483 -4.70 -29.32 1.00
C ASP A 483 -3.58 -29.86 1.92
N ALA A 484 -3.05 -31.06 1.62
CA ALA A 484 -1.97 -31.68 2.38
C ALA A 484 -0.76 -30.73 2.50
N GLY A 485 -0.22 -30.64 3.71
CA GLY A 485 0.86 -29.72 4.07
C GLY A 485 0.43 -28.29 4.39
N GLY A 486 -0.83 -27.91 4.15
CA GLY A 486 -1.37 -26.62 4.56
C GLY A 486 -1.48 -26.48 6.09
N PRO A 487 -1.56 -25.24 6.62
CA PRO A 487 -1.56 -25.01 8.06
C PRO A 487 -2.97 -25.07 8.67
N LEU A 488 -3.02 -25.44 9.95
CA LEU A 488 -4.09 -25.03 10.86
C LEU A 488 -3.59 -23.86 11.69
N VAL A 489 -4.19 -22.67 11.52
CA VAL A 489 -3.77 -21.44 12.19
C VAL A 489 -4.87 -20.82 13.05
N PHE A 490 -4.46 -20.13 14.11
CA PHE A 490 -5.33 -19.30 14.93
C PHE A 490 -4.65 -17.97 15.23
N LYS A 491 -5.45 -16.96 15.59
CA LYS A 491 -4.95 -15.63 15.93
C LYS A 491 -4.93 -15.45 17.45
N GLN A 492 -3.81 -14.95 17.98
CA GLN A 492 -3.68 -14.57 19.38
C GLN A 492 -3.05 -13.18 19.47
N GLY A 493 -3.79 -12.21 20.04
CA GLY A 493 -3.40 -10.80 20.00
C GLY A 493 -3.33 -10.30 18.55
N ILE A 494 -2.16 -9.80 18.14
CA ILE A 494 -1.90 -9.35 16.76
C ILE A 494 -1.18 -10.40 15.91
N SER A 495 -0.74 -11.50 16.52
CA SER A 495 0.07 -12.53 15.86
C SER A 495 -0.77 -13.75 15.50
N TRP A 496 -0.40 -14.37 14.38
CA TRP A 496 -0.94 -15.65 13.93
C TRP A 496 0.01 -16.79 14.25
N PHE A 497 -0.58 -17.87 14.73
CA PHE A 497 0.12 -19.07 15.17
C PHE A 497 -0.39 -20.28 14.40
N GLN A 498 0.54 -21.04 13.84
CA GLN A 498 0.26 -22.36 13.31
C GLN A 498 0.39 -23.38 14.43
N THR A 499 -0.65 -24.20 14.57
CA THR A 499 -0.78 -25.19 15.64
C THR A 499 -0.86 -26.63 15.11
N GLY A 500 -1.13 -26.80 13.82
CA GLY A 500 -1.16 -28.10 13.15
C GLY A 500 -0.80 -28.01 11.67
N VAL A 501 -0.55 -29.16 11.06
CA VAL A 501 -0.32 -29.35 9.62
C VAL A 501 -1.39 -30.31 9.10
N ILE A 502 -1.97 -30.01 7.95
CA ILE A 502 -2.91 -30.91 7.28
C ILE A 502 -2.14 -32.13 6.75
N THR A 503 -2.56 -33.32 7.19
CA THR A 503 -2.10 -34.61 6.66
C THR A 503 -3.30 -35.40 6.15
N VAL A 504 -3.15 -36.08 5.02
CA VAL A 504 -4.18 -36.83 4.31
C VAL A 504 -3.70 -38.26 4.12
N ASP A 505 -4.33 -39.20 4.83
CA ASP A 505 -4.06 -40.63 4.67
C ASP A 505 -4.46 -41.13 3.26
N ASP A 506 -3.53 -41.79 2.57
CA ASP A 506 -3.76 -42.39 1.23
C ASP A 506 -4.43 -43.78 1.31
N ASP A 507 -4.73 -44.26 2.53
CA ASP A 507 -5.12 -45.64 2.78
C ASP A 507 -6.60 -45.92 2.52
N ARG A 508 -6.93 -46.19 1.25
CA ARG A 508 -8.15 -46.95 0.91
C ARG A 508 -8.02 -48.47 1.13
N ASN A 509 -6.92 -48.98 1.70
CA ASN A 509 -6.69 -50.44 1.73
C ASN A 509 -5.91 -51.06 2.90
N SER A 510 -5.49 -50.35 3.96
CA SER A 510 -4.85 -51.02 5.12
C SER A 510 -5.85 -51.38 6.22
N THR A 511 -5.77 -52.63 6.67
CA THR A 511 -6.65 -53.27 7.67
C THR A 511 -6.14 -53.10 9.11
N LEU A 512 -5.46 -51.98 9.38
CA LEU A 512 -5.05 -51.55 10.72
C LEU A 512 -5.62 -50.15 10.96
N GLY A 513 -6.92 -50.11 11.28
CA GLY A 513 -7.58 -48.90 11.74
C GLY A 513 -6.96 -48.41 13.05
N ASN A 514 -6.56 -47.14 13.07
CA ASN A 514 -6.82 -46.15 14.12
C ASN A 514 -5.92 -44.91 13.96
N VAL A 515 -6.18 -44.09 12.94
CA VAL A 515 -6.39 -42.64 13.13
C VAL A 515 -7.64 -42.32 12.32
N SER A 516 -8.76 -42.27 13.02
CA SER A 516 -10.08 -42.41 12.45
C SER A 516 -10.52 -41.14 11.73
N MET A 517 -10.88 -41.26 10.44
CA MET A 517 -12.22 -40.80 10.02
C MET A 517 -13.22 -41.47 10.96
N ALA A 518 -13.46 -40.89 12.13
CA ALA A 518 -14.54 -41.32 13.00
C ALA A 518 -15.84 -40.93 12.31
N ARG A 519 -16.39 -41.83 11.49
CA ARG A 519 -17.78 -41.80 11.01
C ARG A 519 -18.82 -41.88 12.17
N ALA A 520 -18.42 -41.59 13.40
CA ALA A 520 -19.23 -41.58 14.61
C ALA A 520 -19.17 -40.26 15.41
N SER A 521 -18.34 -39.28 15.02
CA SER A 521 -18.28 -37.97 15.69
C SER A 521 -17.84 -36.90 14.70
N ASN A 522 -18.62 -35.82 14.55
CA ASN A 522 -18.42 -34.70 13.60
C ASN A 522 -17.15 -33.85 13.87
N ILE A 523 -15.98 -34.48 13.96
CA ILE A 523 -14.74 -33.88 14.46
C ILE A 523 -13.57 -34.25 13.52
N GLN A 524 -12.74 -33.26 13.18
CA GLN A 524 -11.49 -33.42 12.44
C GLN A 524 -10.30 -33.39 13.42
N ILE A 525 -9.28 -34.24 13.19
CA ILE A 525 -8.13 -34.38 14.10
C ILE A 525 -6.85 -33.96 13.38
N PHE A 526 -6.01 -33.20 14.07
CA PHE A 526 -4.68 -32.75 13.63
C PHE A 526 -3.64 -33.10 14.69
N THR A 527 -2.43 -33.49 14.29
CA THR A 527 -1.31 -33.59 15.21
C THR A 527 -0.80 -32.19 15.56
N ARG A 528 -0.57 -31.92 16.85
CA ARG A 528 -0.05 -30.64 17.34
C ARG A 528 1.36 -30.39 16.81
N ILE A 529 1.66 -29.14 16.49
CA ILE A 529 3.01 -28.77 16.06
C ILE A 529 4.04 -28.93 17.19
N SER A 530 3.62 -28.78 18.45
CA SER A 530 4.43 -29.04 19.65
C SER A 530 4.89 -30.51 19.75
N HIS A 531 4.17 -31.46 19.14
CA HIS A 531 4.61 -32.86 19.07
C HIS A 531 5.93 -33.02 18.31
N PHE A 532 6.24 -32.07 17.41
CA PHE A 532 7.46 -32.06 16.59
C PHE A 532 8.51 -31.06 17.11
N GLU A 533 8.39 -30.56 18.34
CA GLU A 533 9.25 -29.48 18.85
C GLU A 533 10.74 -29.82 18.78
N ASP A 534 11.15 -31.00 19.28
CA ASP A 534 12.55 -31.42 19.26
C ASP A 534 13.10 -31.47 17.83
N PHE A 535 12.35 -32.10 16.92
CA PHE A 535 12.70 -32.18 15.50
C PHE A 535 12.81 -30.80 14.84
N LEU A 536 11.87 -29.90 15.12
CA LEU A 536 11.84 -28.54 14.59
C LEU A 536 13.02 -27.71 15.11
N ARG A 537 13.34 -27.80 16.41
CA ARG A 537 14.49 -27.09 17.00
C ARG A 537 15.82 -27.62 16.51
N GLU A 538 15.95 -28.93 16.33
CA GLU A 538 17.17 -29.55 15.79
C GLU A 538 17.39 -29.18 14.30
N THR A 539 16.31 -29.10 13.52
CA THR A 539 16.40 -28.88 12.06
C THR A 539 16.47 -27.39 11.69
N VAL A 540 15.66 -26.54 12.34
CA VAL A 540 15.52 -25.11 12.01
C VAL A 540 16.35 -24.22 12.93
N GLY A 541 16.59 -24.65 14.17
CA GLY A 541 17.26 -23.85 15.20
C GLY A 541 16.31 -22.89 15.90
N SER A 542 16.49 -21.59 15.68
CA SER A 542 15.71 -20.54 16.34
C SER A 542 14.55 -20.05 15.48
N PHE A 543 13.41 -19.81 16.12
CA PHE A 543 12.23 -19.24 15.47
C PHE A 543 12.13 -17.73 15.75
N PRO A 544 11.63 -16.94 14.79
CA PRO A 544 11.29 -15.54 15.02
C PRO A 544 10.33 -15.36 16.21
N PRO A 545 10.46 -14.30 17.02
CA PRO A 545 9.49 -13.99 18.06
C PRO A 545 8.16 -13.51 17.45
N PRO A 546 7.02 -13.70 18.14
CA PRO A 546 5.74 -13.14 17.71
C PRO A 546 5.76 -11.62 17.68
N ALA A 547 4.96 -11.02 16.79
CA ALA A 547 4.66 -9.60 16.87
C ALA A 547 3.96 -9.27 18.21
N THR A 548 4.60 -8.47 19.05
CA THR A 548 4.09 -8.02 20.36
C THR A 548 3.62 -6.57 20.32
N THR A 549 2.58 -6.24 21.09
CA THR A 549 2.06 -4.87 21.26
C THR A 549 2.89 -3.99 22.22
N THR A 550 4.07 -4.41 22.65
CA THR A 550 4.87 -3.68 23.66
C THR A 550 5.70 -2.56 23.05
N PHE A 551 5.09 -1.38 22.88
CA PHE A 551 5.73 -0.13 23.25
C PHE A 551 5.26 0.26 24.66
N THR A 552 6.16 0.08 25.62
CA THR A 552 6.16 0.64 26.99
C THR A 552 4.83 1.07 27.60
N THR A 553 4.23 0.21 28.43
CA THR A 553 3.63 0.66 29.69
C THR A 553 4.75 1.18 30.58
N ALA A 554 5.09 2.47 30.46
CA ALA A 554 5.80 3.15 31.53
C ALA A 554 4.85 3.22 32.72
N THR A 555 5.21 2.50 33.79
CA THR A 555 4.69 2.67 35.14
C THR A 555 4.43 4.15 35.43
N MET A 556 3.18 4.52 35.72
CA MET A 556 2.86 5.79 36.36
C MET A 556 3.53 5.81 37.74
N ALA A 557 4.74 6.35 37.79
CA ALA A 557 5.31 6.87 39.01
C ALA A 557 4.48 8.11 39.37
N THR A 558 3.67 7.96 40.43
CA THR A 558 3.04 9.06 41.15
C THR A 558 4.11 10.07 41.55
N THR A 559 4.21 11.17 40.79
CA THR A 559 4.93 12.36 41.25
C THR A 559 3.90 13.32 41.81
N THR A 560 3.86 13.37 43.13
CA THR A 560 3.18 14.38 43.94
C THR A 560 3.62 15.77 43.48
N MET A 561 2.71 16.53 42.84
CA MET A 561 2.84 17.98 42.74
C MET A 561 2.59 18.59 44.12
N VAL A 562 3.64 19.12 44.74
CA VAL A 562 3.51 20.07 45.85
C VAL A 562 3.05 21.40 45.25
N ILE A 563 1.75 21.68 45.34
CA ILE A 563 1.19 23.00 45.09
C ILE A 563 1.27 23.79 46.40
N SER A 564 2.14 24.80 46.45
CA SER A 564 2.12 25.81 47.51
C SER A 564 0.86 26.65 47.36
N GLY A 565 -0.06 26.51 48.31
CA GLY A 565 -1.31 27.25 48.34
C GLY A 565 -1.20 28.67 48.89
N ALA A 566 -2.17 29.50 48.50
CA ALA A 566 -2.78 30.55 49.30
C ALA A 566 -4.12 30.95 48.64
N PRO A 567 -5.14 31.39 49.41
CA PRO A 567 -6.52 30.91 49.25
C PRO A 567 -7.53 32.00 48.87
N TYR A 568 -8.83 31.62 48.88
CA TYR A 568 -10.08 32.42 48.99
C TYR A 568 -11.00 32.40 47.74
N PRO A 569 -12.34 32.46 47.92
CA PRO A 569 -13.14 31.25 48.11
C PRO A 569 -14.30 31.15 47.10
N LEU A 570 -14.84 29.94 46.99
CA LEU A 570 -16.09 29.65 46.30
C LEU A 570 -17.28 30.33 46.99
N SER A 571 -18.16 30.96 46.21
CA SER A 571 -19.59 30.92 46.50
C SER A 571 -20.38 30.64 45.21
N LEU A 572 -21.30 29.70 45.38
CA LEU A 572 -22.23 29.17 44.40
C LEU A 572 -23.46 30.09 44.35
N SER A 573 -23.87 30.58 43.19
CA SER A 573 -25.28 30.96 42.97
C SER A 573 -25.65 30.90 41.50
N ILE A 574 -26.61 30.02 41.22
CA ILE A 574 -27.48 29.96 40.06
C ILE A 574 -28.16 31.32 39.85
N LEU A 575 -28.26 31.80 38.60
CA LEU A 575 -29.42 32.58 38.15
C LEU A 575 -29.50 32.64 36.62
N LEU A 576 -30.63 32.11 36.13
CA LEU A 576 -31.25 32.44 34.86
C LEU A 576 -31.33 33.96 34.69
N SER A 577 -30.96 34.48 33.51
CA SER A 577 -31.53 35.74 33.03
C SER A 577 -31.63 35.74 31.51
N PHE A 578 -32.88 35.63 31.05
CA PHE A 578 -33.32 36.24 29.80
C PHE A 578 -33.04 37.75 29.86
N SER A 579 -32.61 38.33 28.75
CA SER A 579 -32.85 39.75 28.48
C SER A 579 -33.31 39.97 27.04
N PRO A 580 -34.48 40.62 26.85
CA PRO A 580 -35.07 40.97 25.57
C PRO A 580 -34.76 42.42 25.16
N HIS A 581 -35.37 42.83 24.03
CA HIS A 581 -35.61 44.21 23.56
C HIS A 581 -34.51 44.85 22.69
N LEU A 582 -34.78 45.57 21.59
CA LEU A 582 -36.04 46.09 21.05
C LEU A 582 -35.86 46.53 19.57
N PHE A 583 -36.86 46.19 18.74
CA PHE A 583 -37.57 47.01 17.74
C PHE A 583 -36.84 48.04 16.84
N SER A 584 -37.15 47.97 15.54
CA SER A 584 -38.21 48.80 14.92
C SER A 584 -38.42 48.46 13.45
N LEU A 585 -39.63 48.00 13.11
CA LEU A 585 -40.64 48.62 12.22
C LEU A 585 -40.41 48.43 10.71
N PHE A 586 -41.35 47.75 10.04
CA PHE A 586 -42.36 48.40 9.20
C PHE A 586 -43.55 47.45 8.93
N LEU A 587 -44.77 47.97 9.15
CA LEU A 587 -46.09 47.38 8.88
C LEU A 587 -46.29 47.14 7.36
N LEU A 588 -46.90 46.03 6.90
CA LEU A 588 -48.33 45.63 6.91
C LEU A 588 -49.21 46.41 5.90
N THR A 589 -49.64 45.70 4.86
CA THR A 589 -50.98 45.71 4.20
C THR A 589 -51.03 44.46 3.31
N ASP A 590 -51.75 43.40 3.68
CA ASP A 590 -53.18 43.11 3.37
C ASP A 590 -53.48 43.05 1.86
N LEU A 591 -53.81 41.87 1.31
CA LEU A 591 -55.18 41.39 1.13
C LEU A 591 -55.27 40.14 0.26
N ILE A 592 -56.17 39.27 0.68
CA ILE A 592 -56.65 38.02 0.09
C ILE A 592 -57.35 38.29 -1.25
N TYR A 593 -57.01 37.50 -2.28
CA TYR A 593 -57.96 36.77 -3.12
C TYR A 593 -57.29 35.58 -3.83
#